data_AF-A0A379ALE2-F1
#
_entry.id   AF-A0A379ALE2-F1
#
_cell.length_a   1.000
_cell.length_b   1.000
_cell.length_c   1.000
_cell.angle_alpha   90.00
_cell.angle_beta   90.00
_cell.angle_gamma   90.00
#
_symmetry.space_group_name_H-M   'P 1'
#
loop_
_entity.id
_entity.type
_entity.pdbx_description
1 polymer ?
#
loop_
_entity_poly.entity_id
_entity_poly.type
_entity_poly.pdbx_seq_one_letter_code
_entity_poly.pdbx_strand_id
1 'polypeptide(L)'
;MVWTELELLPGANVTGENMFAQVELVGYRDPVTRQIKIPRRPLNPGTAVETVDFQFLSDFYEFNEHSSLHLGNLVGYDKGENTVPVFIDVNKLVTEHLAVLAMTGSGKSYTVGRIIERLVAVNNGTVVVFDPHGEYGKALAGGNLQFSSFLEATDDKRDQEALPLIKQTFEKLQAAGAGIQVFSPQHESFKHKYASKNTPLALQFDHFEMDDIAEILPGLTEPQQRVLDVAIRYWRSADKTEPRDINRLRFLLGDGIEELKEWDDLSEAEAKALSGRSAAVASMKLSRVLNEAKSFYSATMAEPTDIYKMVGRPSNQQGRLVVVDLQGLSDTAKQVICALLSSEILKAASSKTDPLRPCFIIYEEGHNFAPAGGNAVSHRIIKKIAGEGRKFGVGFGVVSQRPSKLDSDVTSQCNTLITMRLKNPDDQRFIAKASDMVSKADLEELPSLSTGEALVCGRSIPAPLLVKVGSKALIHGGESPEVLRVWGSFNG
;
A
#
# COMPACT_ATOMS: atom_id res chain seq x y z
N MET A 1 52.95 -19.80 -31.68
CA MET A 1 51.88 -20.46 -32.45
C MET A 1 51.62 -21.81 -31.77
N VAL A 2 50.63 -21.85 -30.88
CA VAL A 2 50.01 -23.09 -30.38
C VAL A 2 48.54 -22.72 -30.16
N TRP A 3 47.67 -23.28 -30.98
CA TRP A 3 46.22 -23.14 -30.87
C TRP A 3 45.72 -24.33 -30.06
N THR A 4 45.01 -24.08 -28.96
CA THR A 4 44.19 -25.09 -28.28
C THR A 4 42.82 -25.14 -28.96
N GLU A 5 42.41 -26.35 -29.36
CA GLU A 5 41.14 -26.64 -30.02
C GLU A 5 39.93 -26.20 -29.17
N LEU A 6 38.99 -25.49 -29.80
CA LEU A 6 37.67 -25.22 -29.24
C LEU A 6 36.83 -26.51 -29.33
N GLU A 7 36.40 -27.04 -28.19
CA GLU A 7 35.31 -28.01 -28.15
C GLU A 7 33.98 -27.31 -28.50
N LEU A 8 33.46 -27.60 -29.69
CA LEU A 8 32.14 -27.14 -30.14
C LEU A 8 31.04 -28.02 -29.53
N LEU A 9 30.07 -27.39 -28.86
CA LEU A 9 28.85 -28.06 -28.43
C LEU A 9 28.03 -28.53 -29.65
N PRO A 10 27.29 -29.66 -29.55
CA PRO A 10 26.55 -30.21 -30.69
C PRO A 10 25.44 -29.24 -31.14
N GLY A 11 25.57 -28.69 -32.34
CA GLY A 11 24.59 -27.77 -32.96
C GLY A 11 25.10 -26.36 -33.29
N ALA A 12 26.35 -26.02 -32.95
CA ALA A 12 26.93 -24.73 -33.30
C ALA A 12 27.38 -24.68 -34.77
N ASN A 13 26.68 -23.91 -35.61
CA ASN A 13 27.20 -23.45 -36.89
C ASN A 13 28.13 -22.26 -36.64
N VAL A 14 29.40 -22.36 -37.06
CA VAL A 14 30.37 -21.27 -36.99
C VAL A 14 30.07 -20.28 -38.13
N THR A 15 29.26 -19.24 -37.87
CA THR A 15 28.93 -18.20 -38.88
C THR A 15 29.93 -17.06 -38.94
N GLY A 16 30.94 -17.01 -38.04
CA GLY A 16 31.87 -15.87 -37.97
C GLY A 16 31.22 -14.56 -37.52
N GLU A 17 29.97 -14.62 -37.05
CA GLU A 17 29.21 -13.48 -36.56
C GLU A 17 29.62 -13.17 -35.11
N ASN A 18 30.16 -11.98 -34.88
CA ASN A 18 30.39 -11.46 -33.54
C ASN A 18 29.11 -10.75 -33.07
N MET A 19 28.44 -11.32 -32.07
CA MET A 19 27.31 -10.69 -31.40
C MET A 19 27.83 -9.72 -30.33
N PHE A 20 27.63 -8.41 -30.54
CA PHE A 20 28.07 -7.38 -29.60
C PHE A 20 27.00 -7.01 -28.57
N ALA A 21 25.73 -6.95 -29.00
CA ALA A 21 24.59 -6.63 -28.16
C ALA A 21 23.29 -7.14 -28.80
N GLN A 22 22.29 -7.41 -27.98
CA GLN A 22 20.91 -7.64 -28.41
C GLN A 22 20.09 -6.40 -28.03
N VAL A 23 19.31 -5.88 -28.98
CA VAL A 23 18.49 -4.68 -28.76
C VAL A 23 17.02 -5.08 -28.77
N GLU A 24 16.29 -4.71 -27.72
CA GLU A 24 14.84 -4.82 -27.68
C GLU A 24 14.20 -3.54 -28.24
N LEU A 25 13.23 -3.72 -29.14
CA LEU A 25 12.54 -2.62 -29.80
C LEU A 25 11.40 -2.10 -28.91
N VAL A 26 11.66 -1.02 -28.19
CA VAL A 26 10.65 -0.37 -27.31
C VAL A 26 9.53 0.28 -28.13
N GLY A 27 9.88 1.00 -29.20
CA GLY A 27 8.90 1.69 -30.03
C GLY A 27 9.47 2.87 -30.81
N TYR A 28 8.62 3.57 -31.54
CA TYR A 28 8.87 4.89 -32.11
C TYR A 28 7.75 5.84 -31.72
N ARG A 29 8.06 7.13 -31.61
CA ARG A 29 7.05 8.14 -31.37
C ARG A 29 6.41 8.56 -32.68
N ASP A 30 5.10 8.39 -32.78
CA ASP A 30 4.35 8.81 -33.95
C ASP A 30 4.37 10.35 -34.06
N PRO A 31 4.83 10.92 -35.19
CA PRO A 31 4.98 12.38 -35.31
C PRO A 31 3.64 13.13 -35.30
N VAL A 32 2.53 12.44 -35.56
CA VAL A 32 1.18 13.01 -35.58
C VAL A 32 0.48 12.81 -34.25
N THR A 33 0.39 11.56 -33.77
CA THR A 33 -0.35 11.24 -32.55
C THR A 33 0.48 11.43 -31.28
N ARG A 34 1.79 11.62 -31.40
CA ARG A 34 2.79 11.65 -30.31
C ARG A 34 2.82 10.42 -29.42
N GLN A 35 2.06 9.38 -29.77
CA GLN A 35 2.03 8.11 -29.05
C GLN A 35 3.21 7.25 -29.44
N ILE A 36 3.74 6.50 -28.47
CA ILE A 36 4.74 5.47 -28.72
C ILE A 36 4.03 4.28 -29.37
N LYS A 37 4.52 3.85 -30.53
CA LYS A 37 4.00 2.73 -31.31
C LYS A 37 5.11 1.72 -31.55
N ILE A 38 4.75 0.45 -31.56
CA ILE A 38 5.67 -0.61 -31.97
C ILE A 38 5.81 -0.58 -33.50
N PRO A 39 7.03 -0.54 -34.07
CA PRO A 39 7.21 -0.66 -35.51
C PRO A 39 6.60 -1.97 -36.03
N ARG A 40 5.72 -1.87 -37.02
CA ARG A 40 5.13 -3.06 -37.70
C ARG A 40 6.01 -3.59 -38.84
N ARG A 41 7.16 -2.97 -39.05
CA ARG A 41 8.17 -3.35 -40.03
C ARG A 41 9.50 -3.49 -39.31
N PRO A 42 10.32 -4.50 -39.66
CA PRO A 42 11.66 -4.61 -39.11
C PRO A 42 12.50 -3.38 -39.45
N LEU A 43 13.47 -3.08 -38.59
CA LEU A 43 14.47 -2.06 -38.87
C LEU A 43 15.34 -2.50 -40.05
N ASN A 44 15.78 -1.55 -40.87
CA ASN A 44 16.66 -1.85 -42.00
C ASN A 44 18.04 -2.28 -41.49
N PRO A 45 18.59 -3.41 -41.95
CA PRO A 45 19.98 -3.78 -41.65
C PRO A 45 20.94 -2.64 -42.03
N GLY A 46 21.93 -2.37 -41.17
CA GLY A 46 22.88 -1.27 -41.34
C GLY A 46 22.40 0.09 -40.82
N THR A 47 21.19 0.18 -40.24
CA THR A 47 20.75 1.39 -39.52
C THR A 47 21.71 1.67 -38.35
N ALA A 48 22.18 2.92 -38.25
CA ALA A 48 23.03 3.34 -37.14
C ALA A 48 22.30 3.20 -35.80
N VAL A 49 23.02 2.72 -34.79
CA VAL A 49 22.54 2.64 -33.40
C VAL A 49 23.28 3.73 -32.63
N GLU A 50 22.53 4.66 -32.07
CA GLU A 50 23.05 5.81 -31.31
C GLU A 50 22.68 5.69 -29.83
N THR A 51 23.49 6.28 -28.96
CA THR A 51 23.17 6.41 -27.53
C THR A 51 22.09 7.46 -27.33
N VAL A 52 21.21 7.25 -26.36
CA VAL A 52 20.17 8.21 -25.96
C VAL A 52 20.67 9.15 -24.87
N ASP A 53 20.21 10.41 -24.88
CA ASP A 53 20.44 11.37 -23.81
C ASP A 53 19.12 11.68 -23.06
N PHE A 54 19.24 12.45 -21.96
CA PHE A 54 18.07 12.83 -21.17
C PHE A 54 17.07 13.66 -22.00
N GLN A 55 17.53 14.57 -22.85
CA GLN A 55 16.64 15.43 -23.62
C GLN A 55 15.76 14.61 -24.56
N PHE A 56 16.37 13.65 -25.28
CA PHE A 56 15.65 12.70 -26.11
C PHE A 56 14.62 11.92 -25.30
N LEU A 57 14.99 11.37 -24.15
CA LEU A 57 14.07 10.56 -23.34
C LEU A 57 12.94 11.41 -22.74
N SER A 58 13.24 12.61 -22.25
CA SER A 58 12.26 13.57 -21.76
C SER A 58 11.26 13.95 -22.85
N ASP A 59 11.76 14.28 -24.04
CA ASP A 59 10.92 14.62 -25.18
C ASP A 59 10.09 13.41 -25.62
N PHE A 60 10.73 12.25 -25.77
CA PHE A 60 10.10 11.01 -26.23
C PHE A 60 8.97 10.56 -25.31
N TYR A 61 9.11 10.78 -23.99
CA TYR A 61 8.18 10.32 -22.97
C TYR A 61 7.23 11.38 -22.41
N GLU A 62 7.41 12.67 -22.74
CA GLU A 62 6.57 13.80 -22.31
C GLU A 62 6.30 13.85 -20.79
N PHE A 63 7.32 13.64 -19.96
CA PHE A 63 7.14 13.77 -18.51
C PHE A 63 6.79 15.22 -18.14
N ASN A 64 5.66 15.40 -17.44
CA ASN A 64 5.30 16.69 -16.87
C ASN A 64 5.75 16.72 -15.41
N GLU A 65 6.87 17.41 -15.16
CA GLU A 65 7.48 17.52 -13.83
C GLU A 65 6.54 18.07 -12.75
N HIS A 66 5.49 18.82 -13.12
CA HIS A 66 4.53 19.37 -12.16
C HIS A 66 3.44 18.38 -11.75
N SER A 67 3.09 17.42 -12.61
CA SER A 67 2.07 16.39 -12.34
C SER A 67 2.64 15.01 -12.03
N SER A 68 3.96 14.86 -12.15
CA SER A 68 4.66 13.61 -11.94
C SER A 68 5.53 13.67 -10.69
N LEU A 69 5.88 12.50 -10.15
CA LEU A 69 6.87 12.37 -9.08
C LEU A 69 8.16 11.75 -9.65
N HIS A 70 9.32 12.25 -9.22
CA HIS A 70 10.62 11.67 -9.57
C HIS A 70 10.88 10.41 -8.75
N LEU A 71 10.83 9.23 -9.37
CA LEU A 71 11.09 7.97 -8.68
C LEU A 71 12.59 7.69 -8.53
N GLY A 72 13.39 8.07 -9.51
CA GLY A 72 14.80 7.73 -9.57
C GLY A 72 15.36 7.95 -10.97
N ASN A 73 16.44 7.25 -11.31
CA ASN A 73 17.13 7.40 -12.59
C ASN A 73 17.21 6.06 -13.33
N LEU A 74 17.33 6.10 -14.66
CA LEU A 74 17.46 4.90 -15.50
C LEU A 74 18.77 4.17 -15.16
N VAL A 75 18.69 2.85 -14.92
CA VAL A 75 19.88 2.03 -14.63
C VAL A 75 20.89 2.11 -15.78
N GLY A 76 22.16 2.37 -15.45
CA GLY A 76 23.23 2.58 -16.43
C GLY A 76 23.39 4.05 -16.86
N TYR A 77 22.40 4.88 -16.58
CA TYR A 77 22.42 6.34 -16.71
C TYR A 77 22.01 7.00 -15.39
N ASP A 78 22.30 6.35 -14.26
CA ASP A 78 21.85 6.78 -12.94
C ASP A 78 22.84 7.73 -12.25
N LYS A 79 24.03 7.92 -12.84
CA LYS A 79 25.11 8.76 -12.32
C LYS A 79 25.82 9.54 -13.43
N GLY A 80 26.47 10.64 -13.05
CA GLY A 80 27.31 11.45 -13.93
C GLY A 80 26.51 12.51 -14.71
N GLU A 81 27.15 13.10 -15.73
CA GLU A 81 26.58 14.21 -16.50
C GLU A 81 25.40 13.79 -17.38
N ASN A 82 25.35 12.52 -17.80
CA ASN A 82 24.30 11.97 -18.67
C ASN A 82 23.16 11.31 -17.88
N THR A 83 22.87 11.80 -16.67
CA THR A 83 21.85 11.19 -15.80
C THR A 83 20.45 11.32 -16.39
N VAL A 84 19.76 10.19 -16.55
CA VAL A 84 18.38 10.14 -17.06
C VAL A 84 17.40 9.93 -15.89
N PRO A 85 16.56 10.92 -15.51
CA PRO A 85 15.50 10.74 -14.54
C PRO A 85 14.34 9.93 -15.12
N VAL A 86 13.67 9.23 -14.22
CA VAL A 86 12.42 8.53 -14.47
C VAL A 86 11.35 9.10 -13.54
N PHE A 87 10.29 9.61 -14.17
CA PHE A 87 9.14 10.17 -13.49
C PHE A 87 7.92 9.24 -13.63
N ILE A 88 7.02 9.32 -12.66
CA ILE A 88 5.77 8.57 -12.64
C ILE A 88 4.60 9.54 -12.58
N ASP A 89 3.61 9.37 -13.46
CA ASP A 89 2.36 10.15 -13.46
C ASP A 89 1.55 9.89 -12.18
N VAL A 90 1.38 10.93 -11.36
CA VAL A 90 0.71 10.83 -10.05
C VAL A 90 -0.78 10.52 -10.19
N ASN A 91 -1.45 11.12 -11.19
CA ASN A 91 -2.88 10.91 -11.39
C ASN A 91 -3.16 9.45 -11.74
N LYS A 92 -2.37 8.87 -12.65
CA LYS A 92 -2.48 7.46 -13.01
C LYS A 92 -2.05 6.54 -11.88
N LEU A 93 -0.97 6.86 -11.18
CA LEU A 93 -0.48 6.08 -10.03
C LEU A 93 -1.55 5.97 -8.94
N VAL A 94 -2.16 7.09 -8.57
CA VAL A 94 -3.18 7.12 -7.51
C VAL A 94 -4.47 6.50 -8.01
N THR A 95 -5.02 6.94 -9.15
CA THR A 95 -6.37 6.52 -9.58
C THR A 95 -6.42 5.14 -10.23
N GLU A 96 -5.29 4.60 -10.71
CA GLU A 96 -5.23 3.31 -11.40
C GLU A 96 -4.40 2.27 -10.65
N HIS A 97 -4.14 2.52 -9.37
CA HIS A 97 -3.56 1.60 -8.41
C HIS A 97 -2.10 1.18 -8.69
N LEU A 98 -1.43 0.71 -7.65
CA LEU A 98 -0.01 0.36 -7.66
C LEU A 98 0.20 -1.02 -7.02
N ALA A 99 1.09 -1.82 -7.59
CA ALA A 99 1.68 -2.97 -6.92
C ALA A 99 3.19 -2.78 -6.76
N VAL A 100 3.71 -2.94 -5.53
CA VAL A 100 5.15 -2.97 -5.26
C VAL A 100 5.54 -4.36 -4.79
N LEU A 101 6.33 -5.06 -5.61
CA LEU A 101 6.57 -6.49 -5.49
C LEU A 101 8.09 -6.74 -5.43
N ALA A 102 8.57 -7.33 -4.33
CA ALA A 102 10.01 -7.36 -4.06
C ALA A 102 10.39 -8.41 -3.02
N MET A 103 11.50 -9.14 -3.16
CA MET A 103 12.00 -9.97 -2.04
C MET A 103 12.50 -9.11 -0.85
N THR A 104 12.68 -9.74 0.32
CA THR A 104 13.26 -9.09 1.51
C THR A 104 14.65 -8.49 1.20
N GLY A 105 14.89 -7.25 1.65
CA GLY A 105 16.18 -6.57 1.48
C GLY A 105 16.38 -5.89 0.11
N SER A 106 15.40 -5.94 -0.79
CA SER A 106 15.49 -5.28 -2.10
C SER A 106 15.26 -3.76 -2.06
N GLY A 107 14.69 -3.24 -0.97
CA GLY A 107 14.33 -1.82 -0.82
C GLY A 107 12.84 -1.51 -0.93
N LYS A 108 11.95 -2.49 -0.74
CA LYS A 108 10.48 -2.38 -0.84
C LYS A 108 9.90 -1.16 -0.08
N SER A 109 10.04 -1.15 1.26
CA SER A 109 9.54 -0.05 2.10
C SER A 109 10.25 1.28 1.83
N TYR A 110 11.47 1.24 1.30
CA TYR A 110 12.22 2.42 0.89
C TYR A 110 11.61 3.10 -0.32
N THR A 111 11.35 2.32 -1.36
CA THR A 111 10.68 2.78 -2.58
C THR A 111 9.30 3.32 -2.27
N VAL A 112 8.52 2.61 -1.45
CA VAL A 112 7.19 3.07 -1.02
C VAL A 112 7.30 4.36 -0.21
N GLY A 113 8.20 4.44 0.78
CA GLY A 113 8.45 5.66 1.55
C GLY A 113 8.82 6.86 0.68
N ARG A 114 9.65 6.66 -0.36
CA ARG A 114 10.02 7.71 -1.33
C ARG A 114 8.81 8.21 -2.13
N ILE A 115 7.94 7.31 -2.57
CA ILE A 115 6.70 7.66 -3.27
C ILE A 115 5.78 8.46 -2.33
N ILE A 116 5.59 7.97 -1.11
CA ILE A 116 4.70 8.59 -0.11
C ILE A 116 5.13 10.02 0.20
N GLU A 117 6.41 10.25 0.52
CA GLU A 117 6.86 11.60 0.89
C GLU A 117 6.70 12.60 -0.25
N ARG A 118 6.89 12.17 -1.51
CA ARG A 118 6.69 13.02 -2.69
C ARG A 118 5.22 13.28 -2.94
N LEU A 119 4.37 12.26 -2.86
CA LEU A 119 2.93 12.43 -2.96
C LEU A 119 2.41 13.45 -1.95
N VAL A 120 2.87 13.39 -0.70
CA VAL A 120 2.38 14.29 0.36
C VAL A 120 3.03 15.67 0.28
N ALA A 121 4.35 15.76 0.21
CA ALA A 121 5.07 17.04 0.35
C ALA A 121 5.23 17.80 -0.97
N VAL A 122 5.26 17.11 -2.12
CA VAL A 122 5.41 17.75 -3.43
C VAL A 122 4.05 17.91 -4.10
N ASN A 123 3.23 16.86 -4.10
CA ASN A 123 1.93 16.85 -4.78
C ASN A 123 0.73 17.17 -3.87
N ASN A 124 0.98 17.49 -2.59
CA ASN A 124 -0.05 17.86 -1.61
C ASN A 124 -1.14 16.79 -1.42
N GLY A 125 -0.78 15.53 -1.62
CA GLY A 125 -1.67 14.38 -1.58
C GLY A 125 -2.02 13.93 -0.17
N THR A 126 -3.02 13.05 -0.08
CA THR A 126 -3.36 12.32 1.14
C THR A 126 -3.05 10.85 0.95
N VAL A 127 -2.19 10.31 1.80
CA VAL A 127 -1.80 8.90 1.81
C VAL A 127 -2.20 8.28 3.14
N VAL A 128 -2.82 7.10 3.10
CA VAL A 128 -3.16 6.30 4.28
C VAL A 128 -2.38 5.00 4.23
N VAL A 129 -1.53 4.72 5.22
CA VAL A 129 -0.70 3.51 5.27
C VAL A 129 -1.18 2.59 6.38
N PHE A 130 -1.55 1.36 6.04
CA PHE A 130 -1.73 0.30 7.04
C PHE A 130 -0.36 -0.33 7.33
N ASP A 131 0.19 -0.06 8.52
CA ASP A 131 1.57 -0.37 8.89
C ASP A 131 1.62 -1.54 9.90
N PRO A 132 1.66 -2.81 9.43
CA PRO A 132 1.64 -4.00 10.31
C PRO A 132 2.91 -4.17 11.14
N HIS A 133 4.01 -3.51 10.75
CA HIS A 133 5.32 -3.67 11.36
C HIS A 133 5.81 -2.39 12.06
N GLY A 134 5.07 -1.29 11.98
CA GLY A 134 5.42 -0.02 12.61
C GLY A 134 6.64 0.65 11.97
N GLU A 135 6.89 0.43 10.68
CA GLU A 135 8.05 0.96 9.95
C GLU A 135 7.88 2.43 9.56
N TYR A 136 6.67 2.83 9.19
CA TYR A 136 6.33 4.17 8.71
C TYR A 136 6.05 5.13 9.88
N GLY A 137 5.47 4.62 10.96
CA GLY A 137 5.20 5.40 12.16
C GLY A 137 6.47 6.03 12.76
N LYS A 138 7.65 5.45 12.52
CA LYS A 138 8.93 5.99 12.98
C LYS A 138 9.24 7.40 12.49
N ALA A 139 8.66 7.82 11.36
CA ALA A 139 8.76 9.20 10.90
C ALA A 139 8.21 10.23 11.92
N LEU A 140 7.43 9.79 12.92
CA LEU A 140 6.93 10.59 14.05
C LEU A 140 7.36 10.02 15.42
N ALA A 141 8.43 9.22 15.50
CA ALA A 141 8.88 8.64 16.77
C ALA A 141 9.20 9.72 17.82
N GLY A 142 8.78 9.50 19.07
CA GLY A 142 8.90 10.50 20.14
C GLY A 142 8.07 11.77 19.91
N GLY A 143 7.12 11.73 18.97
CA GLY A 143 6.27 12.86 18.60
C GLY A 143 6.96 13.93 17.76
N ASN A 144 8.18 13.69 17.26
CA ASN A 144 8.90 14.65 16.44
C ASN A 144 9.11 14.08 15.04
N LEU A 145 9.13 14.95 14.03
CA LEU A 145 9.46 14.55 12.67
C LEU A 145 10.89 14.01 12.62
N GLN A 146 11.04 12.84 12.02
CA GLN A 146 12.31 12.15 11.91
C GLN A 146 12.74 12.07 10.44
N PHE A 147 13.91 12.62 10.14
CA PHE A 147 14.49 12.65 8.80
C PHE A 147 15.80 11.87 8.74
N SER A 148 16.13 11.36 7.56
CA SER A 148 17.38 10.65 7.28
C SER A 148 18.58 11.54 7.59
N SER A 149 19.65 10.98 8.16
CA SER A 149 20.93 11.68 8.37
C SER A 149 21.69 11.95 7.06
N PHE A 150 21.27 11.33 5.95
CA PHE A 150 21.95 11.38 4.65
C PHE A 150 21.31 12.33 3.64
N LEU A 151 20.52 13.31 4.10
CA LEU A 151 19.85 14.28 3.21
C LEU A 151 20.83 15.02 2.29
N GLU A 152 22.08 15.22 2.73
CA GLU A 152 23.11 15.96 2.02
C GLU A 152 24.09 15.07 1.22
N ALA A 153 23.94 13.74 1.30
CA ALA A 153 24.89 12.77 0.73
C ALA A 153 24.45 12.17 -0.61
N THR A 154 23.49 12.79 -1.29
CA THR A 154 22.96 12.29 -2.57
C THR A 154 23.71 12.91 -3.76
N ASP A 155 24.11 12.08 -4.72
CA ASP A 155 24.81 12.52 -5.94
C ASP A 155 23.86 13.11 -7.00
N ASP A 156 22.56 12.85 -6.89
CA ASP A 156 21.53 13.33 -7.82
C ASP A 156 21.10 14.77 -7.48
N LYS A 157 21.30 15.70 -8.41
CA LYS A 157 20.97 17.13 -8.24
C LYS A 157 19.50 17.38 -7.92
N ARG A 158 18.58 16.59 -8.48
CA ARG A 158 17.14 16.77 -8.28
C ARG A 158 16.76 16.38 -6.85
N ASP A 159 17.36 15.31 -6.33
CA ASP A 159 17.21 14.93 -4.92
C ASP A 159 17.88 15.96 -3.98
N GLN A 160 19.05 16.52 -4.34
CA GLN A 160 19.68 17.61 -3.56
C GLN A 160 18.75 18.82 -3.38
N GLU A 161 17.98 19.15 -4.41
CA GLU A 161 17.00 20.26 -4.38
C GLU A 161 15.70 19.86 -3.68
N ALA A 162 15.17 18.66 -3.95
CA ALA A 162 13.87 18.22 -3.47
C ALA A 162 13.86 17.85 -1.98
N LEU A 163 14.91 17.21 -1.47
CA LEU A 163 14.92 16.68 -0.10
C LEU A 163 14.80 17.78 0.98
N PRO A 164 15.51 18.92 0.91
CA PRO A 164 15.31 20.03 1.84
C PRO A 164 13.88 20.63 1.76
N LEU A 165 13.31 20.72 0.56
CA LEU A 165 11.94 21.20 0.36
C LEU A 165 10.90 20.26 0.97
N ILE A 166 11.06 18.94 0.77
CA ILE A 166 10.20 17.92 1.38
C ILE A 166 10.23 18.05 2.90
N LYS A 167 11.42 18.17 3.49
CA LYS A 167 11.59 18.39 4.94
C LYS A 167 10.82 19.64 5.40
N GLN A 168 11.07 20.78 4.75
CA GLN A 168 10.42 22.04 5.10
C GLN A 168 8.89 21.97 4.97
N THR A 169 8.39 21.27 3.94
CA THR A 169 6.95 21.10 3.74
C THR A 169 6.34 20.24 4.84
N PHE A 170 6.96 19.12 5.23
CA PHE A 170 6.47 18.33 6.36
C PHE A 170 6.44 19.12 7.67
N GLU A 171 7.46 19.93 7.95
CA GLU A 171 7.48 20.82 9.12
C GLU A 171 6.31 21.82 9.10
N LYS A 172 6.05 22.45 7.94
CA LYS A 172 4.90 23.37 7.76
C LYS A 172 3.56 22.65 7.91
N LEU A 173 3.41 21.47 7.30
CA LEU A 173 2.19 20.67 7.39
C LEU A 173 1.93 20.22 8.83
N GLN A 174 2.96 19.79 9.56
CA GLN A 174 2.85 19.39 10.96
C GLN A 174 2.45 20.58 11.85
N ALA A 175 3.02 21.77 11.62
CA ALA A 175 2.65 23.00 12.34
C ALA A 175 1.19 23.42 12.08
N ALA A 176 0.63 23.07 10.91
CA ALA A 176 -0.76 23.30 10.55
C ALA A 176 -1.73 22.21 11.07
N GLY A 177 -1.26 21.24 11.88
CA GLY A 177 -2.07 20.13 12.37
C GLY A 177 -2.38 19.05 11.31
N ALA A 178 -1.69 19.08 10.18
CA ALA A 178 -1.73 18.07 9.12
C ALA A 178 -0.42 17.27 9.13
N GLY A 179 0.16 16.96 7.97
CA GLY A 179 1.47 16.31 7.91
C GLY A 179 1.37 14.83 8.30
N ILE A 180 2.23 14.38 9.21
CA ILE A 180 2.24 12.99 9.65
C ILE A 180 1.27 12.83 10.82
N GLN A 181 0.27 11.97 10.63
CA GLN A 181 -0.76 11.66 11.62
C GLN A 181 -0.74 10.17 11.89
N VAL A 182 -0.41 9.77 13.12
CA VAL A 182 -0.36 8.35 13.49
C VAL A 182 -1.64 7.99 14.23
N PHE A 183 -2.37 7.03 13.70
CA PHE A 183 -3.51 6.38 14.34
C PHE A 183 -3.08 5.00 14.83
N SER A 184 -3.48 4.65 16.05
CA SER A 184 -3.10 3.35 16.63
C SER A 184 -4.22 2.78 17.48
N PRO A 185 -4.23 1.47 17.73
CA PRO A 185 -5.04 0.88 18.80
C PRO A 185 -4.84 1.58 20.16
N GLN A 186 -5.80 1.37 21.06
CA GLN A 186 -5.86 1.92 22.42
C GLN A 186 -4.90 1.17 23.38
N HIS A 187 -3.65 0.97 22.96
CA HIS A 187 -2.58 0.40 23.77
C HIS A 187 -1.62 1.50 24.28
N GLU A 188 -1.22 1.39 25.55
CA GLU A 188 -0.34 2.36 26.21
C GLU A 188 1.07 2.39 25.61
N SER A 189 1.55 1.28 25.07
CA SER A 189 2.83 1.19 24.35
C SER A 189 2.93 2.21 23.20
N PHE A 190 1.84 2.46 22.46
CA PHE A 190 1.82 3.46 21.39
C PHE A 190 1.91 4.89 21.92
N LYS A 191 1.24 5.19 23.04
CA LYS A 191 1.36 6.50 23.70
C LYS A 191 2.81 6.80 24.08
N HIS A 192 3.54 5.81 24.60
CA HIS A 192 4.96 5.96 24.87
C HIS A 192 5.80 6.12 23.59
N LYS A 193 5.56 5.28 22.57
CA LYS A 193 6.27 5.32 21.27
C LYS A 193 6.19 6.70 20.60
N TYR A 194 5.05 7.36 20.71
CA TYR A 194 4.74 8.63 20.02
C TYR A 194 4.68 9.86 20.94
N ALA A 195 5.14 9.74 22.19
CA ALA A 195 5.01 10.80 23.20
C ALA A 195 3.57 11.38 23.27
N SER A 196 2.57 10.51 23.17
CA SER A 196 1.14 10.81 23.17
C SER A 196 0.65 11.75 22.06
N LYS A 197 1.42 11.90 20.97
CA LYS A 197 1.00 12.62 19.75
C LYS A 197 0.27 11.73 18.74
N ASN A 198 0.13 10.43 19.02
CA ASN A 198 -0.72 9.53 18.25
C ASN A 198 -2.19 9.67 18.65
N THR A 199 -3.08 9.39 17.70
CA THR A 199 -4.52 9.37 17.92
C THR A 199 -4.99 7.93 18.14
N PRO A 200 -5.64 7.61 19.28
CA PRO A 200 -6.22 6.29 19.47
C PRO A 200 -7.41 6.07 18.51
N LEU A 201 -7.45 4.91 17.87
CA LEU A 201 -8.57 4.49 17.03
C LEU A 201 -9.82 4.25 17.88
N ALA A 202 -10.96 4.69 17.35
CA ALA A 202 -12.28 4.64 17.94
C ALA A 202 -13.33 4.37 16.84
N LEU A 203 -13.27 3.17 16.27
CA LEU A 203 -14.09 2.72 15.14
C LEU A 203 -15.51 2.40 15.59
N GLN A 204 -16.50 2.85 14.81
CA GLN A 204 -17.92 2.62 15.06
C GLN A 204 -18.36 1.30 14.41
N PHE A 205 -18.50 0.24 15.22
CA PHE A 205 -18.85 -1.10 14.74
C PHE A 205 -20.22 -1.18 14.06
N ASP A 206 -21.12 -0.26 14.42
CA ASP A 206 -22.48 -0.17 13.90
C ASP A 206 -22.58 0.44 12.49
N HIS A 207 -21.48 0.91 11.90
CA HIS A 207 -21.49 1.43 10.51
C HIS A 207 -21.42 0.35 9.43
N PHE A 208 -21.24 -0.93 9.83
CA PHE A 208 -20.96 -2.05 8.94
C PHE A 208 -22.21 -2.89 8.67
N GLU A 209 -22.35 -3.40 7.44
CA GLU A 209 -23.44 -4.31 7.11
C GLU A 209 -23.15 -5.71 7.62
N MET A 210 -24.18 -6.55 7.74
CA MET A 210 -24.00 -7.91 8.27
C MET A 210 -23.06 -8.76 7.44
N ASP A 211 -23.01 -8.56 6.13
CA ASP A 211 -22.05 -9.26 5.29
C ASP A 211 -20.60 -8.88 5.65
N ASP A 212 -20.33 -7.61 5.99
CA ASP A 212 -19.01 -7.18 6.45
C ASP A 212 -18.69 -7.80 7.82
N ILE A 213 -19.68 -7.81 8.72
CA ILE A 213 -19.54 -8.32 10.09
C ILE A 213 -19.33 -9.84 10.12
N ALA A 214 -20.02 -10.58 9.24
CA ALA A 214 -19.85 -12.02 9.11
C ALA A 214 -18.43 -12.40 8.66
N GLU A 215 -17.81 -11.56 7.82
CA GLU A 215 -16.40 -11.70 7.45
C GLU A 215 -15.46 -11.35 8.61
N ILE A 216 -15.77 -10.30 9.37
CA ILE A 216 -15.00 -9.87 10.57
C ILE A 216 -14.99 -10.95 11.66
N LEU A 217 -16.07 -11.73 11.77
CA LEU A 217 -16.22 -12.80 12.75
C LEU A 217 -16.31 -14.17 12.04
N PRO A 218 -15.20 -14.65 11.45
CA PRO A 218 -15.25 -15.85 10.64
C PRO A 218 -15.66 -17.10 11.43
N GLY A 219 -16.32 -18.01 10.73
CA GLY A 219 -16.76 -19.31 11.27
C GLY A 219 -17.87 -19.21 12.30
N LEU A 220 -18.67 -18.13 12.31
CA LEU A 220 -19.97 -18.15 12.96
C LEU A 220 -20.90 -19.08 12.17
N THR A 221 -21.67 -19.91 12.86
CA THR A 221 -22.73 -20.70 12.21
C THR A 221 -23.93 -19.81 11.86
N GLU A 222 -24.80 -20.22 10.94
CA GLU A 222 -25.99 -19.44 10.58
C GLU A 222 -26.84 -19.00 11.79
N PRO A 223 -27.10 -19.85 12.82
CA PRO A 223 -27.77 -19.39 14.03
C PRO A 223 -27.01 -18.30 14.79
N GLN A 224 -25.68 -18.37 14.85
CA GLN A 224 -24.85 -17.39 15.55
C GLN A 224 -24.79 -16.05 14.80
N GLN A 225 -24.69 -16.10 13.47
CA GLN A 225 -24.81 -14.92 12.61
C GLN A 225 -26.16 -14.25 12.78
N ARG A 226 -27.25 -15.03 12.83
CA ARG A 226 -28.60 -14.53 13.05
C ARG A 226 -28.76 -13.85 14.41
N VAL A 227 -28.19 -14.43 15.47
CA VAL A 227 -28.19 -13.78 16.80
C VAL A 227 -27.46 -12.44 16.76
N LEU A 228 -26.31 -12.39 16.09
CA LEU A 228 -25.54 -11.16 15.95
C LEU A 228 -26.28 -10.09 15.14
N ASP A 229 -26.90 -10.47 14.03
CA ASP A 229 -27.72 -9.58 13.20
C ASP A 229 -28.89 -8.98 14.00
N VAL A 230 -29.64 -9.82 14.71
CA VAL A 230 -30.72 -9.37 15.60
C VAL A 230 -30.20 -8.38 16.62
N ALA A 231 -29.08 -8.69 17.30
CA ALA A 231 -28.51 -7.81 18.30
C ALA A 231 -28.09 -6.45 17.74
N ILE A 232 -27.52 -6.41 16.54
CA ILE A 232 -27.08 -5.17 15.88
C ILE A 232 -28.28 -4.35 15.41
N ARG A 233 -29.30 -4.98 14.81
CA ARG A 233 -30.52 -4.28 14.40
C ARG A 233 -31.29 -3.72 15.59
N TYR A 234 -31.43 -4.49 16.66
CA TYR A 234 -32.01 -4.01 17.91
C TYR A 234 -31.18 -2.86 18.50
N TRP A 235 -29.85 -3.00 18.55
CA TRP A 235 -28.98 -1.95 19.07
C TRP A 235 -29.14 -0.64 18.30
N ARG A 236 -29.21 -0.69 16.96
CA ARG A 236 -29.45 0.48 16.11
C ARG A 236 -30.83 1.12 16.32
N SER A 237 -31.86 0.31 16.60
CA SER A 237 -33.23 0.80 16.79
C SER A 237 -33.45 1.39 18.18
N ALA A 238 -32.87 0.76 19.21
CA ALA A 238 -32.95 1.18 20.61
C ALA A 238 -32.09 2.42 20.89
N ASP A 239 -30.83 2.42 20.44
CA ASP A 239 -29.91 3.53 20.61
C ASP A 239 -29.89 4.40 19.35
N LYS A 240 -30.77 5.41 19.29
CA LYS A 240 -30.86 6.31 18.11
C LYS A 240 -29.75 7.35 18.04
N THR A 241 -29.03 7.57 19.14
CA THR A 241 -28.00 8.60 19.24
C THR A 241 -26.64 8.01 18.84
N GLU A 242 -26.01 8.60 17.83
CA GLU A 242 -24.63 8.30 17.47
C GLU A 242 -23.67 9.24 18.21
N PRO A 243 -22.46 8.77 18.58
CA PRO A 243 -21.91 7.42 18.37
C PRO A 243 -22.41 6.39 19.38
N ARG A 244 -22.59 5.12 18.94
CA ARG A 244 -23.09 4.04 19.79
C ARG A 244 -21.94 3.30 20.51
N ASP A 245 -22.11 2.99 21.80
CA ASP A 245 -21.10 2.29 22.61
C ASP A 245 -21.07 0.77 22.34
N ILE A 246 -19.93 0.26 21.87
CA ILE A 246 -19.74 -1.16 21.58
C ILE A 246 -20.01 -2.09 22.78
N ASN A 247 -19.87 -1.60 24.01
CA ASN A 247 -20.16 -2.38 25.20
C ASN A 247 -21.65 -2.70 25.34
N ARG A 248 -22.54 -1.89 24.76
CA ARG A 248 -23.98 -2.18 24.73
C ARG A 248 -24.26 -3.41 23.86
N LEU A 249 -23.67 -3.50 22.67
CA LEU A 249 -23.78 -4.69 21.83
C LEU A 249 -23.22 -5.94 22.53
N ARG A 250 -22.07 -5.81 23.21
CA ARG A 250 -21.48 -6.90 24.00
C ARG A 250 -22.41 -7.36 25.12
N PHE A 251 -23.07 -6.43 25.80
CA PHE A 251 -24.06 -6.72 26.84
C PHE A 251 -25.28 -7.44 26.26
N LEU A 252 -25.86 -6.96 25.16
CA LEU A 252 -27.03 -7.56 24.49
C LEU A 252 -26.78 -9.03 24.08
N LEU A 253 -25.57 -9.36 23.65
CA LEU A 253 -25.19 -10.73 23.27
C LEU A 253 -24.85 -11.64 24.48
N GLY A 254 -24.69 -11.05 25.67
CA GLY A 254 -24.39 -11.76 26.92
C GLY A 254 -25.58 -11.71 27.87
N ASP A 255 -25.46 -10.89 28.91
CA ASP A 255 -26.45 -10.80 30.00
C ASP A 255 -27.77 -10.15 29.56
N GLY A 256 -27.76 -9.35 28.49
CA GLY A 256 -28.91 -8.64 27.94
C GLY A 256 -29.73 -9.42 26.91
N ILE A 257 -29.53 -10.73 26.77
CA ILE A 257 -30.20 -11.52 25.72
C ILE A 257 -31.73 -11.53 25.86
N GLU A 258 -32.25 -11.43 27.08
CA GLU A 258 -33.70 -11.40 27.32
C GLU A 258 -34.34 -10.14 26.69
N GLU A 259 -33.64 -9.00 26.70
CA GLU A 259 -34.10 -7.77 26.01
C GLU A 259 -34.27 -7.99 24.50
N LEU A 260 -33.40 -8.80 23.89
CA LEU A 260 -33.51 -9.14 22.48
C LEU A 260 -34.72 -10.04 22.21
N LYS A 261 -35.04 -10.98 23.10
CA LYS A 261 -36.16 -11.92 22.93
C LYS A 261 -37.52 -11.26 23.07
N GLU A 262 -37.60 -10.16 23.81
CA GLU A 262 -38.80 -9.34 23.97
C GLU A 262 -39.01 -8.37 22.80
N TRP A 263 -38.12 -8.36 21.79
CA TRP A 263 -38.25 -7.44 20.66
C TRP A 263 -39.38 -7.88 19.70
N ASP A 264 -40.35 -6.98 19.50
CA ASP A 264 -41.56 -7.25 18.68
C ASP A 264 -41.26 -7.54 17.19
N ASP A 265 -40.11 -7.10 16.66
CA ASP A 265 -39.74 -7.27 15.24
C ASP A 265 -39.06 -8.63 14.93
N LEU A 266 -39.07 -9.58 15.86
CA LEU A 266 -38.47 -10.90 15.65
C LEU A 266 -39.36 -11.81 14.79
N SER A 267 -38.74 -12.46 13.81
CA SER A 267 -39.32 -13.64 13.17
C SER A 267 -39.22 -14.89 14.07
N GLU A 268 -40.07 -15.88 13.82
CA GLU A 268 -40.04 -17.16 14.56
C GLU A 268 -38.66 -17.83 14.54
N ALA A 269 -37.96 -17.73 13.41
CA ALA A 269 -36.65 -18.33 13.23
C ALA A 269 -35.54 -17.55 13.98
N GLU A 270 -35.68 -16.24 14.15
CA GLU A 270 -34.79 -15.41 14.96
C GLU A 270 -35.01 -15.64 16.45
N ALA A 271 -36.27 -15.67 16.90
CA ALA A 271 -36.62 -16.03 18.27
C ALA A 271 -36.05 -17.40 18.67
N LYS A 272 -36.10 -18.37 17.76
CA LYS A 272 -35.48 -19.70 17.96
C LYS A 272 -33.94 -19.64 17.99
N ALA A 273 -33.32 -18.77 17.19
CA ALA A 273 -31.87 -18.64 17.13
C ALA A 273 -31.27 -18.00 18.39
N LEU A 274 -32.01 -17.13 19.08
CA LEU A 274 -31.68 -16.51 20.38
C LEU A 274 -31.58 -17.50 21.57
N SER A 275 -31.26 -18.76 21.28
CA SER A 275 -30.84 -19.74 22.29
C SER A 275 -29.56 -19.25 23.00
N GLY A 276 -29.48 -19.49 24.31
CA GLY A 276 -28.33 -19.04 25.12
C GLY A 276 -26.97 -19.56 24.65
N ARG A 277 -26.91 -20.75 24.03
CA ARG A 277 -25.64 -21.30 23.48
C ARG A 277 -25.14 -20.52 22.26
N SER A 278 -26.00 -20.22 21.29
CA SER A 278 -25.59 -19.49 20.08
C SER A 278 -25.15 -18.07 20.40
N ALA A 279 -25.90 -17.39 21.28
CA ALA A 279 -25.56 -16.05 21.75
C ALA A 279 -24.24 -16.02 22.52
N ALA A 280 -24.01 -16.97 23.44
CA ALA A 280 -22.75 -17.07 24.15
C ALA A 280 -21.55 -17.24 23.21
N VAL A 281 -21.67 -18.07 22.17
CA VAL A 281 -20.59 -18.23 21.17
C VAL A 281 -20.38 -16.95 20.37
N ALA A 282 -21.45 -16.30 19.89
CA ALA A 282 -21.35 -15.04 19.17
C ALA A 282 -20.69 -13.94 20.04
N SER A 283 -21.13 -13.80 21.29
CA SER A 283 -20.57 -12.87 22.28
C SER A 283 -19.10 -13.15 22.56
N MET A 284 -18.71 -14.41 22.72
CA MET A 284 -17.31 -14.82 22.92
C MET A 284 -16.44 -14.42 21.72
N LYS A 285 -16.90 -14.68 20.48
CA LYS A 285 -16.16 -14.33 19.27
C LYS A 285 -16.03 -12.82 19.10
N LEU A 286 -17.12 -12.08 19.29
CA LEU A 286 -17.11 -10.62 19.25
C LEU A 286 -16.13 -10.08 20.29
N SER A 287 -16.24 -10.53 21.54
CA SER A 287 -15.37 -10.11 22.64
C SER A 287 -13.89 -10.36 22.33
N ARG A 288 -13.55 -11.49 21.67
CA ARG A 288 -12.18 -11.76 21.23
C ARG A 288 -11.70 -10.71 20.23
N VAL A 289 -12.47 -10.41 19.18
CA VAL A 289 -12.10 -9.39 18.19
C VAL A 289 -11.97 -8.01 18.81
N LEU A 290 -12.91 -7.62 19.68
CA LEU A 290 -12.85 -6.33 20.38
C LEU A 290 -11.59 -6.21 21.26
N ASN A 291 -11.25 -7.27 22.00
CA ASN A 291 -10.11 -7.30 22.91
C ASN A 291 -8.77 -7.35 22.18
N GLU A 292 -8.70 -8.01 21.02
CA GLU A 292 -7.47 -8.08 20.21
C GLU A 292 -7.25 -6.78 19.44
N ALA A 293 -8.30 -6.19 18.86
CA ALA A 293 -8.16 -4.96 18.06
C ALA A 293 -8.01 -3.70 18.90
N LYS A 294 -8.67 -3.62 20.07
CA LYS A 294 -8.71 -2.43 20.97
C LYS A 294 -8.81 -1.10 20.22
N SER A 295 -9.65 -1.06 19.21
CA SER A 295 -9.74 0.08 18.29
C SER A 295 -11.18 0.57 18.13
N PHE A 296 -12.13 0.02 18.88
CA PHE A 296 -13.55 0.35 18.77
C PHE A 296 -13.94 1.46 19.74
N TYR A 297 -14.91 2.27 19.32
CA TYR A 297 -15.46 3.33 20.16
C TYR A 297 -16.22 2.73 21.35
N SER A 298 -16.02 3.36 22.52
CA SER A 298 -16.83 3.15 23.72
C SER A 298 -17.11 4.50 24.37
N ALA A 299 -18.12 4.59 25.23
CA ALA A 299 -18.47 5.84 25.92
C ALA A 299 -17.37 6.36 26.87
N THR A 300 -16.32 5.56 27.10
CA THR A 300 -15.12 6.01 27.84
C THR A 300 -14.22 6.92 27.00
N MET A 301 -14.44 7.00 25.69
CA MET A 301 -13.69 7.84 24.75
C MET A 301 -14.41 9.16 24.49
N ALA A 302 -13.66 10.19 24.12
CA ALA A 302 -14.23 11.52 23.88
C ALA A 302 -14.99 11.61 22.54
N GLU A 303 -14.43 11.09 21.46
CA GLU A 303 -15.04 11.11 20.12
C GLU A 303 -14.65 9.87 19.31
N PRO A 304 -15.50 9.42 18.36
CA PRO A 304 -15.15 8.37 17.41
C PRO A 304 -14.09 8.87 16.42
N THR A 305 -13.45 7.95 15.70
CA THR A 305 -12.50 8.31 14.64
C THR A 305 -13.23 8.98 13.48
N ASP A 306 -12.97 10.27 13.29
CA ASP A 306 -13.52 11.05 12.18
C ASP A 306 -12.66 10.87 10.91
N ILE A 307 -13.20 10.14 9.94
CA ILE A 307 -12.54 9.89 8.64
C ILE A 307 -12.28 11.18 7.86
N TYR A 308 -13.10 12.22 8.03
CA TYR A 308 -12.86 13.49 7.37
C TYR A 308 -11.77 14.32 8.05
N LYS A 309 -11.53 14.15 9.35
CA LYS A 309 -10.32 14.70 10.00
C LYS A 309 -9.07 13.94 9.56
N MET A 310 -9.18 12.61 9.44
CA MET A 310 -8.10 11.71 9.04
C MET A 310 -7.67 11.94 7.57
N VAL A 311 -8.59 11.75 6.63
CA VAL A 311 -8.31 11.84 5.19
C VAL A 311 -8.47 13.26 4.70
N GLY A 312 -9.59 13.92 5.03
CA GLY A 312 -9.88 15.29 4.62
C GLY A 312 -11.07 15.50 3.73
N ARG A 313 -11.43 16.77 3.61
CA ARG A 313 -12.35 17.28 2.57
C ARG A 313 -11.58 17.92 1.41
N PRO A 314 -12.17 17.99 0.20
CA PRO A 314 -11.60 18.70 -0.94
C PRO A 314 -11.24 20.16 -0.65
N SER A 315 -11.93 20.81 0.29
CA SER A 315 -11.65 22.18 0.72
C SER A 315 -10.43 22.32 1.63
N ASN A 316 -9.95 21.24 2.26
CA ASN A 316 -8.67 21.28 2.92
C ASN A 316 -7.57 21.47 1.85
N GLN A 317 -6.48 22.15 2.21
CA GLN A 317 -5.35 22.39 1.29
C GLN A 317 -4.03 21.81 1.81
N GLN A 318 -4.07 21.00 2.87
CA GLN A 318 -2.88 20.46 3.52
C GLN A 318 -2.73 18.96 3.26
N GLY A 319 -1.62 18.52 2.66
CA GLY A 319 -1.29 17.12 2.48
C GLY A 319 -1.17 16.36 3.80
N ARG A 320 -1.44 15.06 3.76
CA ARG A 320 -1.45 14.19 4.95
C ARG A 320 -0.80 12.85 4.66
N LEU A 321 0.09 12.44 5.56
CA LEU A 321 0.54 11.06 5.71
C LEU A 321 -0.13 10.48 6.95
N VAL A 322 -1.21 9.75 6.73
CA VAL A 322 -1.91 9.01 7.78
C VAL A 322 -1.26 7.65 7.90
N VAL A 323 -0.70 7.34 9.07
CA VAL A 323 -0.14 6.01 9.38
C VAL A 323 -1.05 5.33 10.37
N VAL A 324 -1.63 4.21 9.99
CA VAL A 324 -2.37 3.30 10.87
C VAL A 324 -1.38 2.26 11.37
N ASP A 325 -0.79 2.51 12.55
CA ASP A 325 0.19 1.61 13.16
C ASP A 325 -0.52 0.42 13.82
N LEU A 326 -0.30 -0.76 13.27
CA LEU A 326 -0.92 -2.02 13.69
C LEU A 326 0.09 -2.99 14.32
N GLN A 327 1.27 -2.49 14.69
CA GLN A 327 2.35 -3.29 15.26
C GLN A 327 1.90 -4.01 16.54
N GLY A 328 2.23 -5.29 16.65
CA GLY A 328 1.94 -6.10 17.84
C GLY A 328 0.51 -6.65 17.92
N LEU A 329 -0.36 -6.37 16.96
CA LEU A 329 -1.67 -6.99 16.86
C LEU A 329 -1.63 -8.39 16.21
N SER A 330 -2.67 -9.19 16.47
CA SER A 330 -2.95 -10.42 15.72
C SER A 330 -3.30 -10.10 14.26
N ASP A 331 -3.03 -11.02 13.33
CA ASP A 331 -3.33 -10.78 11.91
C ASP A 331 -4.83 -10.57 11.66
N THR A 332 -5.68 -11.28 12.40
CA THR A 332 -7.13 -11.03 12.38
C THR A 332 -7.46 -9.61 12.81
N ALA A 333 -6.92 -9.12 13.93
CA ALA A 333 -7.17 -7.74 14.37
C ALA A 333 -6.68 -6.69 13.35
N LYS A 334 -5.52 -6.92 12.72
CA LYS A 334 -5.01 -6.05 11.64
C LYS A 334 -5.98 -6.02 10.47
N GLN A 335 -6.44 -7.19 10.01
CA GLN A 335 -7.38 -7.30 8.89
C GLN A 335 -8.72 -6.65 9.21
N VAL A 336 -9.23 -6.79 10.43
CA VAL A 336 -10.46 -6.13 10.87
C VAL A 336 -10.30 -4.62 10.82
N ILE A 337 -9.27 -4.04 11.46
CA ILE A 337 -9.06 -2.59 11.43
C ILE A 337 -8.89 -2.07 9.99
N CYS A 338 -8.11 -2.80 9.17
CA CYS A 338 -7.92 -2.50 7.76
C CYS A 338 -9.25 -2.50 6.99
N ALA A 339 -10.07 -3.53 7.19
CA ALA A 339 -11.36 -3.65 6.52
C ALA A 339 -12.30 -2.50 6.88
N LEU A 340 -12.40 -2.20 8.17
CA LEU A 340 -13.30 -1.19 8.71
C LEU A 340 -12.95 0.20 8.20
N LEU A 341 -11.68 0.60 8.32
CA LEU A 341 -11.21 1.91 7.87
C LEU A 341 -11.31 2.05 6.35
N SER A 342 -10.97 1.01 5.59
CA SER A 342 -11.06 1.04 4.13
C SER A 342 -12.50 1.19 3.65
N SER A 343 -13.45 0.54 4.31
CA SER A 343 -14.88 0.65 4.00
C SER A 343 -15.42 2.04 4.29
N GLU A 344 -15.08 2.62 5.45
CA GLU A 344 -15.51 3.97 5.81
C GLU A 344 -14.89 5.03 4.87
N ILE A 345 -13.62 4.86 4.47
CA ILE A 345 -12.98 5.71 3.45
C ILE A 345 -13.73 5.63 2.12
N LEU A 346 -14.01 4.42 1.62
CA LEU A 346 -14.71 4.24 0.35
C LEU A 346 -16.14 4.83 0.41
N LYS A 347 -16.86 4.59 1.51
CA LYS A 347 -18.20 5.13 1.76
C LYS A 347 -18.19 6.65 1.75
N ALA A 348 -17.31 7.29 2.53
CA ALA A 348 -17.20 8.74 2.58
C ALA A 348 -16.75 9.34 1.23
N ALA A 349 -15.82 8.70 0.52
CA ALA A 349 -15.40 9.13 -0.81
C ALA A 349 -16.54 9.03 -1.85
N SER A 350 -17.46 8.07 -1.70
CA SER A 350 -18.62 7.90 -2.58
C SER A 350 -19.76 8.89 -2.33
N SER A 351 -19.68 9.70 -1.27
CA SER A 351 -20.67 10.71 -0.91
C SER A 351 -20.83 11.77 -2.00
N LYS A 352 -22.06 12.01 -2.44
CA LYS A 352 -22.36 13.05 -3.45
C LYS A 352 -22.35 14.47 -2.89
N THR A 353 -22.50 14.62 -1.57
CA THR A 353 -22.68 15.92 -0.91
C THR A 353 -21.48 16.35 -0.07
N ASP A 354 -20.76 15.39 0.52
CA ASP A 354 -19.53 15.64 1.29
C ASP A 354 -18.51 14.55 0.96
N PRO A 355 -17.92 14.55 -0.26
CA PRO A 355 -16.90 13.57 -0.62
C PRO A 355 -15.60 13.82 0.14
N LEU A 356 -14.80 12.78 0.34
CA LEU A 356 -13.40 12.94 0.72
C LEU A 356 -12.59 13.57 -0.40
N ARG A 357 -11.46 14.20 -0.03
CA ARG A 357 -10.41 14.47 -1.03
C ARG A 357 -9.83 13.14 -1.54
N PRO A 358 -9.36 13.10 -2.81
CA PRO A 358 -8.69 11.91 -3.34
C PRO A 358 -7.56 11.44 -2.43
N CYS A 359 -7.49 10.14 -2.19
CA CYS A 359 -6.51 9.55 -1.29
C CYS A 359 -5.91 8.28 -1.87
N PHE A 360 -4.71 7.96 -1.39
CA PHE A 360 -3.98 6.76 -1.79
C PHE A 360 -3.75 5.85 -0.58
N ILE A 361 -4.34 4.66 -0.59
CA ILE A 361 -4.25 3.70 0.51
C ILE A 361 -3.11 2.71 0.25
N ILE A 362 -2.15 2.58 1.16
CA ILE A 362 -1.08 1.60 1.09
C ILE A 362 -1.39 0.43 2.02
N TYR A 363 -1.51 -0.77 1.43
CA TYR A 363 -1.58 -2.04 2.15
C TYR A 363 -0.19 -2.67 2.18
N GLU A 364 0.59 -2.38 3.21
CA GLU A 364 1.85 -3.06 3.46
C GLU A 364 1.64 -4.52 3.85
N GLU A 365 2.58 -5.39 3.47
CA GLU A 365 2.41 -6.84 3.61
C GLU A 365 1.07 -7.34 3.03
N GLY A 366 0.69 -6.83 1.85
CA GLY A 366 -0.64 -6.99 1.26
C GLY A 366 -1.14 -8.43 1.16
N HIS A 367 -0.26 -9.43 1.10
CA HIS A 367 -0.64 -10.84 1.12
C HIS A 367 -1.32 -11.28 2.42
N ASN A 368 -1.14 -10.55 3.53
CA ASN A 368 -1.87 -10.78 4.77
C ASN A 368 -3.27 -10.15 4.76
N PHE A 369 -3.50 -9.14 3.91
CA PHE A 369 -4.77 -8.42 3.82
C PHE A 369 -5.65 -8.90 2.66
N ALA A 370 -5.05 -9.34 1.56
CA ALA A 370 -5.71 -9.89 0.38
C ALA A 370 -4.98 -11.15 -0.13
N PRO A 371 -4.96 -12.25 0.64
CA PRO A 371 -4.26 -13.47 0.26
C PRO A 371 -4.91 -14.17 -0.94
N ALA A 372 -4.09 -14.87 -1.71
CA ALA A 372 -4.55 -15.83 -2.70
C ALA A 372 -5.44 -16.90 -2.03
N GLY A 373 -6.68 -17.05 -2.49
CA GLY A 373 -7.65 -18.00 -1.94
C GLY A 373 -8.64 -17.44 -0.91
N GLY A 374 -8.63 -16.13 -0.60
CA GLY A 374 -9.79 -15.42 -0.05
C GLY A 374 -10.08 -15.53 1.45
N ASN A 375 -9.10 -15.84 2.31
CA ASN A 375 -9.35 -16.11 3.74
C ASN A 375 -9.10 -14.93 4.71
N ALA A 376 -8.96 -13.69 4.22
CA ALA A 376 -8.73 -12.52 5.07
C ALA A 376 -9.97 -11.63 5.15
N VAL A 377 -10.26 -11.09 6.34
CA VAL A 377 -11.41 -10.19 6.57
C VAL A 377 -11.40 -8.98 5.63
N SER A 378 -10.21 -8.41 5.40
CA SER A 378 -10.03 -7.23 4.54
C SER A 378 -10.11 -7.52 3.05
N HIS A 379 -10.13 -8.79 2.63
CA HIS A 379 -10.03 -9.18 1.22
C HIS A 379 -11.17 -8.58 0.37
N ARG A 380 -12.42 -8.69 0.82
CA ARG A 380 -13.59 -8.25 0.07
C ARG A 380 -13.56 -6.74 -0.20
N ILE A 381 -13.30 -5.94 0.83
CA ILE A 381 -13.28 -4.47 0.68
C ILE A 381 -12.08 -4.02 -0.16
N ILE A 382 -10.91 -4.66 -0.04
CA ILE A 382 -9.77 -4.36 -0.91
C ILE A 382 -10.11 -4.66 -2.37
N LYS A 383 -10.75 -5.81 -2.65
CA LYS A 383 -11.23 -6.17 -3.99
C LYS A 383 -12.27 -5.18 -4.52
N LYS A 384 -13.18 -4.71 -3.65
CA LYS A 384 -14.16 -3.67 -4.00
C LYS A 384 -13.49 -2.34 -4.35
N ILE A 385 -12.52 -1.90 -3.54
CA ILE A 385 -11.72 -0.69 -3.84
C ILE A 385 -10.96 -0.86 -5.16
N ALA A 386 -10.43 -2.05 -5.44
CA ALA A 386 -9.75 -2.30 -6.70
C ALA A 386 -10.66 -2.20 -7.94
N GLY A 387 -11.94 -2.59 -7.83
CA GLY A 387 -12.89 -2.46 -8.93
C GLY A 387 -13.59 -1.10 -9.04
N GLU A 388 -13.79 -0.40 -7.92
CA GLU A 388 -14.66 0.78 -7.85
C GLU A 388 -13.96 2.05 -7.37
N GLY A 389 -12.86 1.94 -6.62
CA GLY A 389 -12.20 3.05 -5.93
C GLY A 389 -11.78 4.19 -6.87
N ARG A 390 -11.34 3.85 -8.09
CA ARG A 390 -11.02 4.81 -9.16
C ARG A 390 -12.13 5.84 -9.38
N LYS A 391 -13.41 5.41 -9.36
CA LYS A 391 -14.57 6.27 -9.63
C LYS A 391 -14.74 7.36 -8.57
N PHE A 392 -14.23 7.12 -7.37
CA PHE A 392 -14.41 7.97 -6.19
C PHE A 392 -13.09 8.65 -5.74
N GLY A 393 -12.02 8.54 -6.54
CA GLY A 393 -10.71 9.09 -6.17
C GLY A 393 -10.01 8.33 -5.03
N VAL A 394 -10.41 7.08 -4.77
CA VAL A 394 -9.76 6.19 -3.79
C VAL A 394 -8.80 5.26 -4.54
N GLY A 395 -7.54 5.66 -4.55
CA GLY A 395 -6.43 4.85 -5.04
C GLY A 395 -5.92 3.87 -4.00
N PHE A 396 -5.21 2.83 -4.43
CA PHE A 396 -4.49 1.96 -3.52
C PHE A 396 -3.16 1.48 -4.08
N GLY A 397 -2.22 1.22 -3.19
CA GLY A 397 -0.97 0.53 -3.44
C GLY A 397 -0.92 -0.75 -2.60
N VAL A 398 -0.68 -1.90 -3.23
CA VAL A 398 -0.45 -3.16 -2.52
C VAL A 398 1.03 -3.51 -2.54
N VAL A 399 1.59 -3.77 -1.37
CA VAL A 399 3.04 -3.93 -1.20
C VAL A 399 3.31 -5.31 -0.60
N SER A 400 4.05 -6.16 -1.31
CA SER A 400 4.27 -7.56 -0.87
C SER A 400 5.62 -8.11 -1.27
N GLN A 401 6.21 -8.89 -0.37
CA GLN A 401 7.39 -9.72 -0.63
C GLN A 401 7.10 -11.15 -1.03
N ARG A 402 5.82 -11.50 -1.12
CA ARG A 402 5.34 -12.79 -1.62
C ARG A 402 4.28 -12.54 -2.68
N PRO A 403 4.67 -12.12 -3.90
CA PRO A 403 3.73 -11.82 -4.99
C PRO A 403 2.75 -12.96 -5.26
N SER A 404 3.25 -14.20 -5.38
CA SER A 404 2.43 -15.40 -5.60
C SER A 404 1.42 -15.73 -4.49
N LYS A 405 1.53 -15.10 -3.31
CA LYS A 405 0.57 -15.25 -2.20
C LYS A 405 -0.50 -14.16 -2.17
N LEU A 406 -0.44 -13.20 -3.09
CA LEU A 406 -1.40 -12.11 -3.21
C LEU A 406 -2.52 -12.49 -4.19
N ASP A 407 -3.72 -11.99 -3.94
CA ASP A 407 -4.87 -12.22 -4.81
C ASP A 407 -4.63 -11.67 -6.24
N SER A 408 -4.94 -12.50 -7.25
CA SER A 408 -4.74 -12.16 -8.65
C SER A 408 -5.70 -11.10 -9.17
N ASP A 409 -6.91 -11.03 -8.61
CA ASP A 409 -7.90 -10.04 -9.03
C ASP A 409 -7.51 -8.67 -8.47
N VAL A 410 -7.03 -8.60 -7.23
CA VAL A 410 -6.51 -7.34 -6.65
C VAL A 410 -5.30 -6.83 -7.43
N THR A 411 -4.37 -7.71 -7.78
CA THR A 411 -3.15 -7.32 -8.50
C THR A 411 -3.36 -7.01 -9.97
N SER A 412 -4.26 -7.70 -10.65
CA SER A 412 -4.59 -7.38 -12.06
C SER A 412 -5.28 -6.03 -12.23
N GLN A 413 -5.85 -5.44 -11.17
CA GLN A 413 -6.33 -4.06 -11.18
C GLN A 413 -5.22 -3.02 -10.95
N CYS A 414 -4.01 -3.45 -10.57
CA CYS A 414 -2.87 -2.55 -10.39
C CYS A 414 -2.25 -2.23 -11.75
N ASN A 415 -2.64 -1.09 -12.34
CA ASN A 415 -2.13 -0.67 -13.65
C ASN A 415 -0.71 -0.12 -13.59
N THR A 416 -0.11 0.05 -12.41
CA THR A 416 1.31 0.33 -12.24
C THR A 416 1.95 -0.76 -11.42
N LEU A 417 3.07 -1.31 -11.89
CA LEU A 417 3.87 -2.29 -11.16
C LEU A 417 5.29 -1.77 -10.99
N ILE A 418 5.77 -1.86 -9.75
CA ILE A 418 7.18 -1.66 -9.40
C ILE A 418 7.68 -2.99 -8.87
N THR A 419 8.43 -3.69 -9.71
CA THR A 419 8.97 -5.00 -9.40
C THR A 419 10.45 -4.86 -9.10
N MET A 420 10.84 -5.07 -7.85
CA MET A 420 12.25 -5.10 -7.46
C MET A 420 12.78 -6.53 -7.62
N ARG A 421 13.98 -6.80 -7.11
CA ARG A 421 14.60 -8.12 -7.22
C ARG A 421 13.63 -9.25 -6.83
N LEU A 422 13.46 -10.23 -7.73
CA LEU A 422 12.66 -11.45 -7.56
C LEU A 422 13.39 -12.67 -8.14
N LYS A 423 13.72 -13.65 -7.28
CA LYS A 423 14.43 -14.88 -7.66
C LYS A 423 13.50 -16.06 -7.92
N ASN A 424 12.33 -16.06 -7.31
CA ASN A 424 11.42 -17.20 -7.38
C ASN A 424 10.69 -17.21 -8.74
N PRO A 425 10.78 -18.30 -9.52
CA PRO A 425 10.08 -18.42 -10.81
C PRO A 425 8.55 -18.29 -10.70
N ASP A 426 7.94 -18.71 -9.59
CA ASP A 426 6.49 -18.55 -9.38
C ASP A 426 6.11 -17.08 -9.23
N ASP A 427 6.94 -16.31 -8.53
CA ASP A 427 6.73 -14.87 -8.38
C ASP A 427 6.98 -14.14 -9.71
N GLN A 428 7.98 -14.54 -10.50
CA GLN A 428 8.19 -13.98 -11.85
C GLN A 428 7.01 -14.28 -12.79
N ARG A 429 6.51 -15.52 -12.77
CA ARG A 429 5.31 -15.92 -13.53
C ARG A 429 4.07 -15.16 -13.09
N PHE A 430 3.99 -14.78 -11.81
CA PHE A 430 2.93 -13.92 -11.30
C PHE A 430 3.02 -12.51 -11.92
N ILE A 431 4.21 -11.91 -12.00
CA ILE A 431 4.42 -10.62 -12.67
C ILE A 431 3.99 -10.67 -14.14
N ALA A 432 4.41 -11.73 -14.85
CA ALA A 432 4.06 -11.94 -16.26
C ALA A 432 2.54 -12.01 -16.51
N LYS A 433 1.76 -12.45 -15.52
CA LYS A 433 0.30 -12.52 -15.59
C LYS A 433 -0.37 -11.22 -15.18
N ALA A 434 0.29 -10.39 -14.36
CA ALA A 434 -0.25 -9.15 -13.83
C ALA A 434 -0.09 -7.97 -14.81
N SER A 435 0.84 -8.05 -15.78
CA SER A 435 1.04 -6.99 -16.78
C SER A 435 1.39 -7.52 -18.15
N ASP A 436 0.64 -7.04 -19.14
CA ASP A 436 0.88 -7.31 -20.56
C ASP A 436 2.08 -6.53 -21.13
N MET A 437 2.65 -5.59 -20.36
CA MET A 437 3.76 -4.74 -20.82
C MET A 437 5.13 -5.36 -20.53
N VAL A 438 5.21 -6.45 -19.76
CA VAL A 438 6.48 -7.04 -19.33
C VAL A 438 6.92 -8.11 -20.33
N SER A 439 8.12 -7.95 -20.90
CA SER A 439 8.71 -8.91 -21.83
C SER A 439 9.33 -10.11 -21.09
N LYS A 440 9.66 -11.19 -21.82
CA LYS A 440 10.42 -12.30 -21.22
C LYS A 440 11.82 -11.86 -20.79
N ALA A 441 12.44 -10.96 -21.55
CA ALA A 441 13.77 -10.42 -21.24
C ALA A 441 13.72 -9.62 -19.93
N ASP A 442 12.70 -8.76 -19.75
CA ASP A 442 12.48 -8.03 -18.51
C ASP A 442 12.42 -8.96 -17.27
N LEU A 443 11.72 -10.10 -17.39
CA LEU A 443 11.59 -11.07 -16.31
C LEU A 443 12.91 -11.77 -15.98
N GLU A 444 13.74 -12.03 -16.99
CA GLU A 444 15.07 -12.64 -16.84
C GLU A 444 16.06 -11.71 -16.14
N GLU A 445 15.82 -10.39 -16.14
CA GLU A 445 16.61 -9.41 -15.41
C GLU A 445 16.22 -9.28 -13.92
N LEU A 446 14.99 -9.63 -13.53
CA LEU A 446 14.53 -9.49 -12.13
C LEU A 446 15.44 -10.16 -11.08
N PRO A 447 16.07 -11.33 -11.31
CA PRO A 447 17.02 -11.92 -10.38
C PRO A 447 18.31 -11.12 -10.16
N SER A 448 18.77 -10.38 -11.18
CA SER A 448 20.07 -9.70 -11.19
C SER A 448 20.02 -8.26 -10.65
N LEU A 449 18.82 -7.68 -10.52
CA LEU A 449 18.62 -6.32 -9.98
C LEU A 449 19.32 -6.13 -8.63
N SER A 450 20.06 -5.04 -8.46
CA SER A 450 20.69 -4.67 -7.20
C SER A 450 19.68 -4.08 -6.20
N THR A 451 20.11 -3.79 -4.98
CA THR A 451 19.23 -3.17 -3.98
C THR A 451 18.91 -1.73 -4.42
N GLY A 452 17.64 -1.36 -4.35
CA GLY A 452 17.14 -0.07 -4.86
C GLY A 452 16.97 -0.02 -6.37
N GLU A 453 17.17 -1.12 -7.11
CA GLU A 453 16.79 -1.21 -8.52
C GLU A 453 15.41 -1.87 -8.65
N ALA A 454 14.62 -1.38 -9.60
CA ALA A 454 13.28 -1.88 -9.88
C ALA A 454 12.95 -1.78 -11.36
N LEU A 455 12.30 -2.82 -11.89
CA LEU A 455 11.55 -2.74 -13.14
C LEU A 455 10.22 -2.03 -12.87
N VAL A 456 9.99 -0.90 -13.54
CA VAL A 456 8.77 -0.11 -13.43
C VAL A 456 8.02 -0.21 -14.75
N CYS A 457 6.77 -0.66 -14.70
CA CYS A 457 5.93 -0.79 -15.88
C CYS A 457 4.46 -0.44 -15.58
N GLY A 458 3.64 -0.36 -16.62
CA GLY A 458 2.22 -0.04 -16.50
C GLY A 458 1.87 1.35 -17.01
N ARG A 459 0.75 1.92 -16.58
CA ARG A 459 0.14 3.10 -17.22
C ARG A 459 0.70 4.43 -16.76
N SER A 460 1.30 4.47 -15.58
CA SER A 460 1.93 5.67 -15.01
C SER A 460 3.34 5.95 -15.56
N ILE A 461 3.88 5.00 -16.33
CA ILE A 461 5.15 5.10 -17.05
C ILE A 461 4.91 4.77 -18.54
N PRO A 462 5.62 5.37 -19.48
CA PRO A 462 5.36 5.17 -20.92
C PRO A 462 5.84 3.83 -21.49
N ALA A 463 6.84 3.21 -20.87
CA ALA A 463 7.39 1.91 -21.23
C ALA A 463 7.96 1.23 -19.97
N PRO A 464 8.16 -0.09 -19.97
CA PRO A 464 8.95 -0.75 -18.93
C PRO A 464 10.35 -0.13 -18.87
N LEU A 465 10.77 0.34 -17.69
CA LEU A 465 12.10 0.92 -17.47
C LEU A 465 12.73 0.31 -16.21
N LEU A 466 14.03 0.02 -16.28
CA LEU A 466 14.83 -0.28 -15.10
C LEU A 466 15.24 1.01 -14.40
N VAL A 467 14.81 1.18 -13.16
CA VAL A 467 15.00 2.41 -12.39
C VAL A 467 15.82 2.14 -11.14
N LYS A 468 16.89 2.91 -10.96
CA LYS A 468 17.57 3.08 -9.68
C LYS A 468 16.79 4.10 -8.85
N VAL A 469 16.11 3.63 -7.81
CA VAL A 469 15.34 4.46 -6.88
C VAL A 469 16.28 5.43 -6.17
N GLY A 470 15.94 6.73 -6.19
CA GLY A 470 16.78 7.77 -5.58
C GLY A 470 16.62 7.88 -4.06
N SER A 471 17.19 8.93 -3.47
CA SER A 471 17.18 9.21 -2.04
C SER A 471 15.84 9.70 -1.46
N LYS A 472 15.52 9.39 -0.21
CA LYS A 472 14.31 9.89 0.48
C LYS A 472 14.63 10.66 1.76
N ALA A 473 13.72 11.54 2.16
CA ALA A 473 13.88 12.44 3.30
C ALA A 473 13.45 11.84 4.64
N LEU A 474 12.24 11.28 4.73
CA LEU A 474 11.73 10.72 5.98
C LEU A 474 12.50 9.45 6.36
N ILE A 475 12.67 9.16 7.65
CA ILE A 475 13.12 7.81 8.05
C ILE A 475 12.00 6.78 7.89
N HIS A 476 12.36 5.53 7.62
CA HIS A 476 11.46 4.38 7.78
C HIS A 476 12.25 3.22 8.37
N GLY A 477 11.54 2.22 8.91
CA GLY A 477 12.11 0.92 9.26
C GLY A 477 13.00 0.93 10.50
N GLY A 478 13.34 -0.26 11.00
CA GLY A 478 14.35 -0.45 12.05
C GLY A 478 15.61 -1.02 11.47
N GLU A 479 16.74 -0.40 11.81
CA GLU A 479 17.99 -1.13 11.78
C GLU A 479 17.76 -2.42 12.58
N SER A 480 18.06 -3.56 11.96
CA SER A 480 18.15 -4.80 12.74
C SER A 480 19.12 -4.51 13.89
N PRO A 481 18.76 -4.84 15.14
CA PRO A 481 19.64 -4.55 16.26
C PRO A 481 21.00 -5.16 15.96
N GLU A 482 22.05 -4.36 16.06
CA GLU A 482 23.41 -4.89 15.94
C GLU A 482 23.60 -5.86 17.11
N VAL A 483 23.53 -7.16 16.79
CA VAL A 483 23.40 -8.23 17.79
C VAL A 483 24.53 -8.16 18.81
N LEU A 484 25.77 -7.94 18.34
CA LEU A 484 26.95 -7.82 19.19
C LEU A 484 26.91 -6.58 20.09
N ARG A 485 26.36 -5.46 19.58
CA ARG A 485 26.18 -4.25 20.39
C ARG A 485 25.14 -4.46 21.49
N VAL A 486 24.07 -5.19 21.21
CA VAL A 486 23.00 -5.47 22.19
C VAL A 486 23.45 -6.52 23.22
N TRP A 487 24.13 -7.57 22.78
CA TRP A 487 24.68 -8.59 23.68
C TRP A 487 25.82 -8.06 24.54
N GLY A 488 26.54 -7.04 24.06
CA GLY A 488 27.70 -6.48 24.73
C GLY A 488 28.81 -7.52 24.90
N SER A 489 29.72 -7.26 25.83
CA SER A 489 30.74 -8.23 26.27
C SER A 489 30.67 -8.36 27.80
N PHE A 490 30.64 -9.60 28.30
CA PHE A 490 30.73 -9.88 29.72
C PHE A 490 32.21 -9.82 30.14
N ASN A 491 32.60 -8.78 30.90
CA ASN A 491 33.99 -8.54 31.31
C ASN A 491 34.32 -9.05 32.73
N GLY A 492 33.58 -10.05 33.24
CA GLY A 492 33.82 -10.66 34.56
C GLY A 492 33.13 -9.94 35.70
#